data_AF-A0A8T4CI12-F1
#
_entry.id   AF-A0A8T4CI12-F1
#
_cell.length_a   1.000
_cell.length_b   1.000
_cell.length_c   1.000
_cell.angle_alpha   90.00
_cell.angle_beta   90.00
_cell.angle_gamma   90.00
#
_symmetry.space_group_name_H-M   'P 1'
#
loop_
_entity.id
_entity.type
_entity.pdbx_description
1 polymer ?
#
loop_
_entity_poly.entity_id
_entity_poly.type
_entity_poly.pdbx_seq_one_letter_code
_entity_poly.pdbx_strand_id
1 'polypeptide(L)'
;KVVVSLDLMGDRVLNRLEVAALTQPLALLRTFQEAGVSQIIVLDLARVGSGEGVNVSFLKDVLRNITVNVYVGGGVRDIEDLAELKTLGVFGVLIATALHSGKISLEELGRVGLIS
;
A
#
# COMPACT_ATOMS: atom_id res chain seq x y z
N LYS A 1 -2.62 3.92 -19.85
CA LYS A 1 -1.93 3.29 -18.69
C LYS A 1 -3.01 2.71 -17.79
N VAL A 2 -2.84 1.48 -17.30
CA VAL A 2 -3.78 0.81 -16.39
C VAL A 2 -3.15 0.77 -15.01
N VAL A 3 -3.94 1.10 -14.00
CA VAL A 3 -3.59 1.00 -12.57
C VAL A 3 -4.62 0.09 -11.92
N VAL A 4 -4.17 -0.87 -11.11
CA VAL A 4 -5.07 -1.80 -10.40
C VAL A 4 -4.93 -1.60 -8.91
N SER A 5 -6.06 -1.57 -8.19
CA SER A 5 -6.09 -1.63 -6.73
C SER A 5 -6.36 -3.05 -6.27
N LEU A 6 -5.56 -3.55 -5.33
CA LEU A 6 -5.80 -4.76 -4.59
C LEU A 6 -6.16 -4.39 -3.15
N ASP A 7 -7.44 -4.58 -2.82
CA ASP A 7 -7.94 -4.34 -1.47
C ASP A 7 -7.78 -5.62 -0.64
N LEU A 8 -7.22 -5.46 0.55
CA LEU A 8 -6.98 -6.54 1.49
C LEU A 8 -7.81 -6.34 2.76
N MET A 9 -8.15 -7.45 3.40
CA MET A 9 -8.63 -7.49 4.78
C MET A 9 -7.67 -8.40 5.56
N GLY A 10 -6.59 -7.82 6.07
CA GLY A 10 -5.50 -8.58 6.67
C GLY A 10 -4.72 -9.39 5.63
N ASP A 11 -4.71 -10.71 5.76
CA ASP A 11 -3.98 -11.63 4.86
C ASP A 11 -4.78 -12.05 3.62
N ARG A 12 -6.02 -11.58 3.48
CA ARG A 12 -6.95 -12.00 2.42
C ARG A 12 -7.23 -10.89 1.43
N VAL A 13 -7.38 -11.27 0.16
CA VAL A 13 -7.95 -10.40 -0.87
C VAL A 13 -9.43 -10.21 -0.60
N LEU A 14 -9.87 -8.95 -0.55
CA LEU A 14 -11.28 -8.62 -0.50
C LEU A 14 -11.84 -8.63 -1.93
N ASN A 15 -12.74 -9.57 -2.21
CA ASN A 15 -13.40 -9.67 -3.50
C ASN A 15 -14.86 -10.12 -3.32
N ARG A 16 -15.66 -10.04 -4.39
CA ARG A 16 -17.04 -10.54 -4.43
C ARG A 16 -17.16 -11.88 -5.19
N LEU A 17 -16.04 -12.51 -5.51
CA LEU A 17 -15.97 -13.66 -6.40
C LEU A 17 -15.40 -14.85 -5.64
N GLU A 18 -16.15 -15.94 -5.50
CA GLU A 18 -15.69 -17.16 -4.85
C GLU A 18 -14.76 -17.98 -5.75
N VAL A 19 -13.63 -17.38 -6.16
CA VAL A 19 -12.62 -18.05 -6.97
C VAL A 19 -11.36 -18.22 -6.13
N ALA A 20 -11.03 -19.47 -5.80
CA ALA A 20 -9.88 -19.81 -4.94
C ALA A 20 -8.56 -19.20 -5.42
N ALA A 21 -8.35 -19.09 -6.74
CA ALA A 21 -7.18 -18.46 -7.34
C ALA A 21 -7.03 -16.96 -7.01
N LEU A 22 -8.11 -16.29 -6.56
CA LEU A 22 -8.11 -14.88 -6.17
C LEU A 22 -7.91 -14.66 -4.67
N THR A 23 -7.55 -15.70 -3.90
CA THR A 23 -7.45 -15.60 -2.43
C THR A 23 -6.06 -15.27 -1.92
N GLN A 24 -5.02 -15.50 -2.73
CA GLN A 24 -3.62 -15.29 -2.36
C GLN A 24 -3.12 -13.94 -2.90
N PRO A 25 -2.89 -12.92 -2.06
CA PRO A 25 -2.56 -11.57 -2.51
C PRO A 25 -1.35 -11.53 -3.45
N LEU A 26 -0.24 -12.16 -3.05
CA LEU A 26 1.00 -12.10 -3.82
C LEU A 26 0.90 -12.78 -5.20
N ALA A 27 0.14 -13.88 -5.29
CA ALA A 27 -0.10 -14.55 -6.57
C ALA A 27 -0.90 -13.65 -7.51
N LEU A 28 -1.93 -12.98 -7.00
CA LEU A 28 -2.76 -12.08 -7.80
C LEU A 28 -1.98 -10.84 -8.28
N LEU A 29 -1.11 -10.28 -7.43
CA LEU A 29 -0.21 -9.19 -7.82
C LEU A 29 0.72 -9.59 -8.97
N ARG A 30 1.25 -10.82 -8.96
CA ARG A 30 2.07 -11.34 -10.07
C ARG A 30 1.26 -11.44 -11.36
N THR A 31 0.03 -11.94 -11.29
CA THR A 31 -0.87 -12.00 -12.45
C THR A 31 -1.10 -10.62 -13.05
N PHE A 32 -1.30 -9.58 -12.24
CA PHE A 32 -1.47 -8.21 -12.75
C PHE A 32 -0.22 -7.71 -13.47
N GLN A 33 0.97 -7.95 -12.90
CA GLN A 33 2.22 -7.59 -13.55
C GLN A 33 2.42 -8.33 -14.88
N GLU A 34 2.17 -9.64 -14.91
CA GLU A 34 2.27 -10.48 -16.12
C GLU A 34 1.27 -10.04 -17.20
N ALA A 35 0.11 -9.52 -16.80
CA ALA A 35 -0.88 -8.90 -17.70
C ALA A 35 -0.47 -7.52 -18.23
N GLY A 36 0.71 -7.00 -17.86
CA GLY A 36 1.25 -5.73 -18.35
C GLY A 36 0.76 -4.49 -17.58
N VAL A 37 0.20 -4.66 -16.38
CA VAL A 37 -0.15 -3.53 -15.51
C VAL A 37 1.12 -2.79 -15.09
N SER A 38 1.13 -1.47 -15.25
CA SER A 38 2.32 -0.65 -14.95
C SER A 38 2.41 -0.20 -13.48
N GLN A 39 1.28 -0.20 -12.77
CA GLN A 39 1.18 0.32 -11.40
C GLN A 39 0.12 -0.42 -10.60
N ILE A 40 0.43 -0.69 -9.35
CA ILE A 40 -0.43 -1.42 -8.42
C ILE A 40 -0.59 -0.59 -7.16
N ILE A 41 -1.81 -0.50 -6.65
CA ILE A 41 -2.13 0.01 -5.33
C ILE A 41 -2.45 -1.19 -4.43
N VAL A 42 -1.80 -1.29 -3.28
CA VAL A 42 -2.10 -2.29 -2.24
C VAL A 42 -2.70 -1.54 -1.05
N LEU A 43 -3.95 -1.84 -0.72
CA LEU A 43 -4.68 -1.17 0.35
C LEU A 43 -5.15 -2.18 1.40
N ASP A 44 -4.57 -2.13 2.61
CA ASP A 44 -5.01 -2.99 3.72
C ASP A 44 -6.14 -2.30 4.51
N LEU A 45 -7.37 -2.69 4.24
CA LEU A 45 -8.56 -2.14 4.87
C LEU A 45 -8.70 -2.54 6.34
N ALA A 46 -8.07 -3.64 6.77
CA ALA A 46 -8.06 -4.04 8.19
C ALA A 46 -7.29 -3.04 9.06
N ARG A 47 -6.38 -2.27 8.45
CA ARG A 47 -5.52 -1.30 9.14
C ARG A 47 -6.00 0.14 9.00
N VAL A 48 -7.01 0.41 8.18
CA VAL A 48 -7.56 1.77 8.02
C VAL A 48 -8.14 2.25 9.35
N GLY A 49 -7.59 3.34 9.88
CA GLY A 49 -8.03 3.92 11.14
C GLY A 49 -7.67 3.12 12.40
N SER A 50 -6.98 1.98 12.28
CA SER A 50 -6.58 1.19 13.45
C SER A 50 -5.47 1.85 14.26
N GLY A 51 -4.63 2.68 13.60
CA GLY A 51 -3.45 3.27 14.22
C GLY A 51 -2.34 2.26 14.48
N GLU A 52 -2.36 1.10 13.84
CA GLU A 52 -1.37 0.02 14.03
C GLU A 52 -0.18 0.09 13.06
N GLY A 53 -0.19 1.00 12.11
CA GLY A 53 0.86 1.10 11.08
C GLY A 53 0.52 0.24 9.87
N VAL A 54 1.30 0.37 8.81
CA VAL A 54 1.20 -0.46 7.60
C VAL A 54 1.74 -1.87 7.84
N ASN A 55 1.32 -2.85 7.02
CA ASN A 55 1.85 -4.21 7.09
C ASN A 55 3.24 -4.32 6.43
N VAL A 56 4.28 -3.91 7.14
CA VAL A 56 5.68 -3.90 6.66
C VAL A 56 6.15 -5.28 6.21
N SER A 57 5.78 -6.36 6.91
CA SER A 57 6.21 -7.72 6.55
C SER A 57 5.67 -8.12 5.18
N PHE A 58 4.36 -7.99 4.99
CA PHE A 58 3.73 -8.30 3.71
C PHE A 58 4.28 -7.41 2.58
N LEU A 59 4.49 -6.12 2.86
CA LEU A 59 5.04 -5.21 1.89
C LEU A 59 6.46 -5.60 1.44
N LYS A 60 7.32 -6.06 2.36
CA LYS A 60 8.64 -6.60 2.01
C LYS A 60 8.54 -7.82 1.09
N ASP A 61 7.52 -8.67 1.26
CA ASP A 61 7.28 -9.78 0.34
C ASP A 61 6.82 -9.27 -1.03
N VAL A 62 5.91 -8.30 -1.07
CA VAL A 62 5.45 -7.67 -2.32
C VAL A 62 6.61 -7.07 -3.10
N LEU A 63 7.41 -6.20 -2.48
CA LEU A 63 8.51 -5.49 -3.15
C LEU A 63 9.65 -6.41 -3.61
N ARG A 64 9.79 -7.60 -3.00
CA ARG A 64 10.74 -8.64 -3.47
C ARG A 64 10.28 -9.37 -4.72
N ASN A 65 8.99 -9.38 -5.00
CA ASN A 65 8.39 -10.24 -6.04
C ASN A 65 7.70 -9.45 -7.16
N ILE A 66 7.43 -8.17 -6.93
CA ILE A 66 6.72 -7.26 -7.84
C ILE A 66 7.65 -6.12 -8.20
N THR A 67 7.88 -5.92 -9.50
CA THR A 67 8.81 -4.93 -10.05
C THR A 67 8.14 -3.69 -10.61
N VAL A 68 6.81 -3.76 -10.81
CA VAL A 68 6.00 -2.59 -11.21
C VAL A 68 5.86 -1.62 -10.05
N ASN A 69 5.49 -0.36 -10.33
CA ASN A 69 5.37 0.67 -9.29
C ASN A 69 4.28 0.28 -8.28
N VAL A 70 4.69 0.07 -7.03
CA VAL A 70 3.77 -0.25 -5.93
C VAL A 70 3.48 0.99 -5.09
N TYR A 71 2.20 1.34 -5.03
CA TYR A 71 1.66 2.29 -4.07
C TYR A 71 1.04 1.52 -2.90
N VAL A 72 1.14 2.06 -1.70
CA VAL A 72 0.63 1.41 -0.49
C VAL A 72 -0.32 2.32 0.28
N GLY A 73 -1.31 1.75 0.94
CA GLY A 73 -2.17 2.46 1.87
C GLY A 73 -2.74 1.52 2.92
N GLY A 74 -3.47 2.10 3.88
CA GLY A 74 -4.11 1.35 4.96
C GLY A 74 -3.21 1.29 6.20
N GLY A 75 -3.48 2.21 7.13
CA GLY A 75 -2.84 2.18 8.46
C GLY A 75 -1.62 3.07 8.64
N VAL A 76 -1.27 3.96 7.70
CA VAL A 76 -0.20 4.97 7.92
C VAL A 76 -0.53 5.83 9.14
N ARG A 77 0.37 5.87 10.13
CA ARG A 77 0.16 6.56 11.42
C ARG A 77 0.75 7.95 11.48
N ASP A 78 2.00 8.07 11.04
CA ASP A 78 2.87 9.21 11.33
C ASP A 78 3.96 9.38 10.24
N ILE A 79 4.85 10.33 10.45
CA ILE A 79 5.92 10.68 9.50
C ILE A 79 7.01 9.60 9.47
N GLU A 80 7.21 8.88 10.57
CA GLU A 80 8.15 7.77 10.69
C GLU A 80 7.75 6.60 9.80
N ASP A 81 6.47 6.22 9.79
CA ASP A 81 5.94 5.22 8.86
C ASP A 81 6.26 5.59 7.40
N LEU A 82 6.14 6.87 7.03
CA LEU A 82 6.46 7.34 5.68
C LEU A 82 7.96 7.27 5.35
N ALA A 83 8.81 7.58 6.31
CA ALA A 83 10.26 7.45 6.16
C ALA A 83 10.69 5.97 6.00
N GLU A 84 10.07 5.06 6.76
CA GLU A 84 10.30 3.62 6.62
C GLU A 84 9.84 3.14 5.23
N LEU A 85 8.64 3.52 4.81
CA LEU A 85 8.09 3.16 3.49
C LEU A 85 8.97 3.65 2.35
N LYS A 86 9.46 4.90 2.41
CA LYS A 86 10.42 5.44 1.43
C LYS A 86 11.70 4.61 1.39
N THR A 87 12.22 4.20 2.55
CA THR A 87 13.42 3.35 2.66
C THR A 87 13.20 1.95 2.09
N LEU A 88 11.99 1.39 2.23
CA LEU A 88 11.61 0.11 1.63
C LEU A 88 11.53 0.17 0.10
N GLY A 89 11.40 1.37 -0.48
CA GLY A 89 11.33 1.56 -1.93
C GLY A 89 9.92 1.46 -2.50
N VAL A 90 8.88 1.74 -1.71
CA VAL A 90 7.54 1.93 -2.30
C VAL A 90 7.55 3.14 -3.23
N PHE A 91 6.78 3.06 -4.31
CA PHE A 91 6.70 4.14 -5.28
C PHE A 91 5.89 5.32 -4.75
N GLY A 92 4.93 5.07 -3.86
CA GLY A 92 4.15 6.12 -3.21
C GLY A 92 3.26 5.58 -2.11
N VAL A 93 2.69 6.50 -1.33
CA VAL A 93 1.85 6.18 -0.17
C VAL A 93 0.52 6.94 -0.25
N LEU A 94 -0.58 6.24 -0.04
CA LEU A 94 -1.91 6.81 0.11
C LEU A 94 -2.15 7.08 1.59
N ILE A 95 -2.35 8.35 1.92
CA ILE A 95 -2.55 8.84 3.28
C ILE A 95 -3.90 9.55 3.34
N ALA A 96 -4.76 9.16 4.29
CA ALA A 96 -6.07 9.80 4.48
C ALA A 96 -6.31 10.08 5.97
N THR A 97 -6.47 9.03 6.79
CA THR A 97 -6.80 9.19 8.20
C THR A 97 -5.79 10.02 8.99
N ALA A 98 -4.48 9.81 8.79
CA ALA A 98 -3.44 10.58 9.47
C ALA A 98 -3.41 12.06 9.06
N LEU A 99 -3.67 12.36 7.77
CA LEU A 99 -3.82 13.74 7.29
C LEU A 99 -5.08 14.39 7.89
N HIS A 100 -6.22 13.70 7.84
CA HIS A 100 -7.49 14.24 8.32
C HIS A 100 -7.50 14.47 9.84
N SER A 101 -6.84 13.59 10.61
CA SER A 101 -6.70 13.74 12.07
C SER A 101 -5.62 14.72 12.50
N GLY A 102 -4.84 15.28 11.57
CA GLY A 102 -3.75 16.20 11.87
C GLY A 102 -2.49 15.55 12.46
N LYS A 103 -2.41 14.20 12.45
CA LYS A 103 -1.18 13.47 12.84
C LYS A 103 -0.03 13.70 11.87
N ILE A 104 -0.35 13.98 10.62
CA ILE A 104 0.59 14.38 9.57
C ILE A 104 0.02 15.66 8.94
N SER A 105 0.89 16.65 8.73
CA SER A 105 0.50 17.89 8.04
C SER A 105 1.20 18.01 6.68
N LEU A 106 0.60 18.76 5.74
CA LEU A 106 1.23 19.05 4.45
C LEU A 106 2.55 19.83 4.61
N GLU A 107 2.60 20.75 5.59
CA GLU A 107 3.81 21.50 5.92
C GLU A 107 4.94 20.58 6.36
N GLU A 108 4.65 19.62 7.23
CA GLU A 108 5.62 18.62 7.66
C GLU A 108 6.12 17.76 6.50
N LEU A 109 5.21 17.26 5.65
CA LEU A 109 5.56 16.47 4.46
C LEU A 109 6.50 17.23 3.52
N GLY A 110 6.27 18.53 3.32
CA GLY A 110 7.15 19.40 2.53
C GLY A 110 8.51 19.58 3.20
N ARG A 111 8.52 19.88 4.51
CA ARG A 111 9.74 20.07 5.30
C ARG A 111 10.67 18.86 5.28
N VAL A 112 10.13 17.64 5.29
CA VAL A 112 10.91 16.39 5.24
C VAL A 112 11.18 15.89 3.81
N GLY A 113 10.78 16.63 2.77
CA GLY A 113 11.02 16.26 1.37
C GLY A 113 10.30 14.98 0.95
N LEU A 114 9.09 14.76 1.46
CA LEU A 114 8.19 13.69 1.01
C LEU A 114 7.23 14.17 -0.09
N ILE A 115 6.98 15.48 -0.15
CA ILE A 115 6.26 16.14 -1.24
C ILE A 115 7.02 17.41 -1.66
N SER A 116 6.79 17.86 -2.89
CA SER A 116 7.36 19.08 -3.48
C SER A 116 6.31 20.14 -3.69
#